data_AF-A0A1M6BEC7-F1
#
_entry.id   AF-A0A1M6BEC7-F1
#
_cell.length_a   1.000
_cell.length_b   1.000
_cell.length_c   1.000
_cell.angle_alpha   90.00
_cell.angle_beta   90.00
_cell.angle_gamma   90.00
#
_symmetry.space_group_name_H-M   'P 1'
#
loop_
_entity.id
_entity.type
_entity.pdbx_description
1 polymer ?
#
loop_
_entity_poly.entity_id
_entity_poly.type
_entity_poly.pdbx_seq_one_letter_code
_entity_poly.pdbx_strand_id
1 'polypeptide(L)'
;MDKAKEQELKLEIQIDDDIASGRYTNMVVINHNDSEFVFDYIYVQPQAPKAKVQSRVITSPRHAKRLLRTLQRNIQAYEQRFGEIELEEKTSLKADVDSPMH
;
A
#
# COMPACT_ATOMS: atom_id res chain seq x y z
N MET A 1 -0.81 43.20 13.39
CA MET A 1 -0.40 42.16 12.41
C MET A 1 -1.23 40.93 12.71
N ASP A 2 -2.23 40.69 11.87
CA ASP A 2 -3.26 39.67 12.05
C ASP A 2 -2.70 38.26 11.94
N LYS A 3 -3.02 37.41 12.94
CA LYS A 3 -2.77 35.97 12.88
C LYS A 3 -3.75 35.37 11.86
N ALA A 4 -3.23 34.94 10.71
CA ALA A 4 -3.98 34.10 9.79
C ALA A 4 -4.38 32.80 10.53
N LYS A 5 -5.68 32.61 10.77
CA LYS A 5 -6.24 31.34 11.23
C LYS A 5 -6.09 30.34 10.11
N GLU A 6 -5.18 29.37 10.25
CA GLU A 6 -5.20 28.14 9.46
C GLU A 6 -6.55 27.47 9.71
N GLN A 7 -7.47 27.61 8.75
CA GLN A 7 -8.69 26.82 8.73
C GLN A 7 -8.27 25.42 8.32
N GLU A 8 -8.24 24.50 9.29
CA GLU A 8 -8.16 23.07 9.01
C GLU A 8 -9.33 22.70 8.09
N LEU A 9 -9.03 22.52 6.81
CA LEU A 9 -9.96 21.95 5.83
C LEU A 9 -10.32 20.55 6.32
N LYS A 10 -11.47 20.43 6.98
CA LYS A 10 -12.08 19.13 7.29
C LYS A 10 -12.53 18.52 5.97
N LEU A 11 -11.72 17.61 5.46
CA LEU A 11 -12.05 16.84 4.27
C LEU A 11 -13.14 15.83 4.66
N GLU A 12 -14.32 15.95 4.07
CA GLU A 12 -15.32 14.89 4.14
C GLU A 12 -14.89 13.78 3.18
N ILE A 13 -14.69 12.58 3.70
CA ILE A 13 -14.28 11.42 2.90
C ILE A 13 -15.54 10.62 2.59
N GLN A 14 -15.88 10.54 1.31
CA GLN A 14 -16.95 9.67 0.82
C GLN A 14 -16.37 8.32 0.41
N ILE A 15 -17.13 7.26 0.64
CA ILE A 15 -16.76 5.88 0.27
C ILE A 15 -17.99 5.19 -0.31
N ASP A 16 -17.83 4.61 -1.50
CA ASP A 16 -18.86 3.79 -2.13
C ASP A 16 -18.99 2.45 -1.39
N ASP A 17 -20.21 1.89 -1.33
CA ASP A 17 -20.50 0.66 -0.58
C ASP A 17 -19.64 -0.53 -1.02
N ASP A 18 -19.31 -0.61 -2.31
CA ASP A 18 -18.48 -1.68 -2.86
C ASP A 18 -17.01 -1.55 -2.44
N ILE A 19 -16.48 -0.32 -2.33
CA ILE A 19 -15.15 -0.04 -1.79
C ILE A 19 -15.12 -0.27 -0.28
N ALA A 20 -16.19 0.10 0.44
CA ALA A 20 -16.32 -0.08 1.89
C ALA A 20 -16.27 -1.56 2.31
N SER A 21 -16.73 -2.47 1.43
CA SER A 21 -16.65 -3.92 1.66
C SER A 21 -15.21 -4.46 1.75
N GLY A 22 -14.24 -3.71 1.20
CA GLY A 22 -12.83 -4.08 1.16
C GLY A 22 -12.52 -5.22 0.18
N ARG A 23 -11.22 -5.38 -0.11
CA ARG A 23 -10.69 -6.48 -0.92
C ARG A 23 -9.57 -7.15 -0.15
N TYR A 24 -9.71 -8.45 0.12
CA TYR A 24 -8.62 -9.21 0.71
C TYR A 24 -7.54 -9.51 -0.32
N THR A 25 -6.28 -9.26 0.06
CA THR A 25 -5.08 -9.59 -0.73
C THR A 25 -3.99 -10.13 0.17
N ASN A 26 -3.21 -11.07 -0.33
CA ASN A 26 -2.10 -11.70 0.38
C ASN A 26 -0.74 -11.45 -0.29
N MET A 27 -0.71 -10.63 -1.34
CA MET A 27 0.52 -10.23 -2.04
C MET A 27 0.35 -8.83 -2.60
N VAL A 28 1.43 -8.06 -2.63
CA VAL A 28 1.51 -6.79 -3.37
C VAL A 28 2.74 -6.82 -4.26
N VAL A 29 2.56 -6.47 -5.54
CA VAL A 29 3.66 -6.23 -6.48
C VAL A 29 3.75 -4.73 -6.70
N ILE A 30 4.97 -4.19 -6.57
CA ILE A 30 5.21 -2.75 -6.66
C ILE A 30 6.15 -2.51 -7.84
N ASN A 31 5.67 -1.77 -8.84
CA ASN A 31 6.47 -1.28 -9.96
C ASN A 31 6.53 0.24 -9.90
N HIS A 32 7.55 0.85 -10.50
CA HIS A 32 7.65 2.30 -10.54
C HIS A 32 8.48 2.81 -11.73
N ASN A 33 8.29 4.09 -12.03
CA ASN A 33 9.17 4.92 -12.85
C ASN A 33 9.30 6.31 -12.17
N ASP A 34 9.96 7.26 -12.81
CA ASP A 34 10.17 8.60 -12.24
C ASP A 34 8.88 9.39 -11.99
N SER A 35 7.79 9.04 -12.66
CA SER A 35 6.49 9.72 -12.58
C SER A 35 5.51 9.05 -11.60
N GLU A 36 5.57 7.72 -11.47
CA GLU A 36 4.55 6.96 -10.73
C GLU A 36 5.07 5.68 -10.07
N PHE A 37 4.36 5.29 -9.02
CA PHE A 37 4.39 3.98 -8.38
C PHE A 37 3.05 3.29 -8.63
N VAL A 38 3.11 2.03 -9.02
CA VAL A 38 1.95 1.17 -9.26
C VAL A 38 1.97 0.03 -8.23
N PHE A 39 0.92 -0.05 -7.43
CA PHE A 39 0.69 -1.12 -6.46
C PHE A 39 -0.39 -2.06 -6.99
N ASP A 40 0.00 -3.27 -7.33
CA ASP A 40 -0.92 -4.35 -7.65
C ASP A 40 -1.16 -5.22 -6.42
N TYR A 41 -2.34 -5.07 -5.82
CA TYR A 41 -2.78 -5.90 -4.72
C TYR A 41 -3.39 -7.17 -5.28
N ILE A 42 -2.76 -8.31 -4.99
CA ILE A 42 -3.04 -9.60 -5.62
C ILE A 42 -3.52 -10.60 -4.57
N TYR A 43 -4.51 -11.39 -4.95
CA TYR A 43 -4.89 -12.59 -4.24
C TYR A 43 -4.38 -13.82 -4.99
N VAL A 44 -3.44 -14.55 -4.37
CA VAL A 44 -2.95 -15.85 -4.85
C VAL A 44 -3.72 -16.95 -4.13
N GLN A 45 -4.39 -17.82 -4.90
CA GLN A 45 -5.13 -18.96 -4.34
C GLN A 45 -4.14 -20.01 -3.83
N PRO A 46 -4.24 -20.49 -2.57
CA PRO A 46 -3.31 -21.49 -2.05
C PRO A 46 -3.35 -22.84 -2.80
N GLN A 47 -4.52 -23.20 -3.32
CA GLN A 47 -4.80 -24.52 -3.89
C GLN A 47 -4.73 -24.56 -5.43
N ALA A 48 -4.51 -23.42 -6.09
CA ALA A 48 -4.47 -23.34 -7.54
C ALA A 48 -3.40 -22.35 -7.99
N PRO A 49 -2.71 -22.58 -9.12
CA PRO A 49 -1.73 -21.65 -9.68
C PRO A 49 -2.46 -20.48 -10.39
N LYS A 50 -3.37 -19.82 -9.67
CA LYS A 50 -4.15 -18.68 -10.14
C LYS A 50 -3.95 -17.53 -9.18
N ALA A 51 -3.51 -16.41 -9.74
CA ALA A 51 -3.43 -15.13 -9.06
C ALA A 51 -4.39 -14.16 -9.75
N LYS A 52 -5.08 -13.33 -8.96
CA LYS A 52 -5.95 -12.27 -9.47
C LYS A 52 -5.59 -10.95 -8.83
N VAL A 53 -5.36 -9.92 -9.66
CA VAL A 53 -5.28 -8.53 -9.19
C VAL A 53 -6.66 -8.13 -8.68
N GLN A 54 -6.76 -7.81 -7.39
CA GLN A 54 -8.00 -7.38 -6.75
C GLN A 54 -8.15 -5.86 -6.81
N SER A 55 -7.03 -5.13 -6.77
CA SER A 55 -7.01 -3.68 -6.91
C SER A 55 -5.65 -3.22 -7.45
N ARG A 56 -5.66 -2.15 -8.24
CA ARG A 56 -4.47 -1.44 -8.70
C ARG A 56 -4.55 0.00 -8.22
N VAL A 57 -3.53 0.46 -7.52
CA VAL A 57 -3.39 1.86 -7.08
C VAL A 57 -2.17 2.46 -7.74
N ILE A 58 -2.34 3.59 -8.41
CA ILE A 58 -1.27 4.36 -9.04
C ILE A 58 -1.09 5.66 -8.27
N THR A 59 0.15 6.01 -7.91
CA THR A 59 0.41 7.23 -7.13
C THR A 59 1.76 7.83 -7.46
N SER A 60 1.97 9.11 -7.12
CA SER A 60 3.27 9.76 -7.33
C SER A 60 4.34 9.23 -6.34
N PRO A 61 5.64 9.29 -6.69
CA PRO A 61 6.72 8.94 -5.77
C PRO A 61 6.65 9.66 -4.42
N ARG A 62 6.22 10.93 -4.42
CA ARG A 62 6.07 11.73 -3.20
C ARG A 62 4.99 11.15 -2.28
N HIS A 63 3.86 10.73 -2.84
CA HIS A 63 2.77 10.13 -2.08
C HIS A 63 3.11 8.71 -1.60
N ALA A 64 3.77 7.90 -2.43
CA ALA A 64 4.28 6.60 -2.02
C ALA A 64 5.24 6.72 -0.80
N LYS A 65 6.16 7.68 -0.81
CA LYS A 65 7.07 7.94 0.32
C LYS A 65 6.34 8.39 1.59
N ARG A 66 5.26 9.17 1.47
CA ARG A 66 4.39 9.57 2.59
C ARG A 66 3.62 8.37 3.16
N LEU A 67 3.14 7.49 2.29
CA LEU A 67 2.48 6.24 2.67
C LEU A 67 3.43 5.37 3.48
N LEU A 68 4.64 5.08 2.97
CA LEU A 68 5.65 4.28 3.67
C LEU A 68 5.91 4.77 5.10
N ARG A 69 6.19 6.07 5.27
CA ARG A 69 6.47 6.66 6.58
C ARG A 69 5.30 6.55 7.55
N THR A 70 4.07 6.63 7.05
CA THR A 70 2.87 6.53 7.88
C THR A 70 2.58 5.07 8.22
N LEU A 71 2.75 4.17 7.26
CA LEU A 71 2.59 2.75 7.45
C LEU A 71 3.60 2.21 8.48
N GLN A 72 4.88 2.55 8.35
CA GLN A 72 5.92 2.17 9.32
C GLN A 72 5.57 2.59 10.75
N ARG A 73 5.12 3.83 10.95
CA ARG A 73 4.71 4.32 12.27
C ARG A 73 3.51 3.55 12.84
N ASN A 74 2.53 3.22 12.01
CA ASN A 74 1.35 2.48 12.45
C ASN A 74 1.67 1.01 12.76
N ILE A 75 2.53 0.36 11.96
CA ILE A 75 3.02 -0.99 12.24
C ILE A 75 3.77 -1.01 13.56
N GLN A 76 4.71 -0.09 13.76
CA GLN A 76 5.46 0.00 15.02
C GLN A 76 4.54 0.18 16.23
N ALA A 77 3.52 1.04 16.13
CA ALA A 77 2.54 1.25 17.20
C ALA A 77 1.67 0.00 17.45
N TYR A 78 1.32 -0.74 16.39
CA TYR A 78 0.62 -2.00 16.50
C TYR A 78 1.49 -3.04 17.23
N GLU A 79 2.75 -3.20 16.83
CA GLU A 79 3.66 -4.20 17.40
C GLU A 79 3.98 -3.93 18.87
N GLN A 80 4.13 -2.67 19.26
CA GLN A 80 4.27 -2.28 20.67
C GLN A 80 3.10 -2.74 21.54
N ARG A 81 1.90 -2.87 20.96
CA ARG A 81 0.68 -3.24 21.67
C ARG A 81 0.35 -4.74 21.58
N PHE A 82 0.64 -5.37 20.46
CA PHE A 82 0.17 -6.73 20.15
C PHE A 82 1.29 -7.76 19.95
N GLY A 83 2.56 -7.33 19.99
CA GLY A 83 3.71 -8.17 19.68
C GLY A 83 4.20 -7.98 18.25
N GLU A 84 5.44 -8.41 18.00
CA GLU A 84 6.12 -8.32 16.71
C GLU A 84 5.38 -9.12 15.62
N ILE A 85 5.30 -8.57 14.41
CA ILE A 85 4.77 -9.28 13.26
C ILE A 85 5.88 -10.18 12.73
N GLU A 86 5.76 -11.49 12.95
CA GLU A 86 6.68 -12.46 12.38
C GLU A 86 6.55 -12.50 10.85
N LEU A 87 7.62 -12.12 10.17
CA LEU A 87 7.72 -12.29 8.73
C LEU A 87 8.30 -13.68 8.46
N GLU A 88 7.51 -14.56 7.85
CA GLU A 88 8.07 -15.78 7.26
C GLU A 88 9.12 -15.37 6.23
N GLU A 89 10.40 -15.68 6.48
CA GLU A 89 11.46 -15.57 5.47
C GLU A 89 11.20 -16.59 4.35
N LYS A 90 10.25 -16.31 3.46
CA LYS A 90 10.09 -17.08 2.24
C LYS A 90 11.19 -16.68 1.28
N THR A 91 12.16 -17.59 1.19
CA THR A 91 13.18 -17.74 0.15
C THR A 91 12.78 -17.00 -1.11
N SER A 92 13.58 -15.99 -1.47
CA SER A 92 13.43 -15.16 -2.65
C SER A 92 12.98 -15.98 -3.86
N LEU A 93 11.68 -16.00 -4.15
CA LEU A 93 11.22 -16.14 -5.51
C LEU A 93 11.71 -14.85 -6.17
N LYS A 94 12.89 -14.93 -6.80
CA LYS A 94 13.39 -13.90 -7.71
C LYS A 94 12.37 -13.79 -8.84
N ALA A 95 11.32 -13.03 -8.61
CA ALA A 95 10.57 -12.42 -9.68
C ALA A 95 11.51 -11.32 -10.19
N ASP A 96 12.25 -11.62 -11.26
CA ASP A 96 12.99 -10.64 -12.05
C ASP A 96 12.00 -9.64 -12.66
N VAL A 97 11.44 -8.75 -11.83
CA VAL A 97 10.48 -7.70 -12.21
C VAL A 97 10.97 -6.34 -11.75
N ASP A 98 12.27 -6.21 -11.46
CA ASP A 98 12.95 -4.92 -11.32
C ASP A 98 13.81 -4.69 -12.57
N SER A 99 13.14 -4.55 -13.72
CA SER A 99 13.75 -3.97 -14.91
C SER A 99 13.13 -2.59 -15.11
N PRO A 100 13.91 -1.50 -15.00
CA PRO A 100 13.40 -0.18 -15.32
C PRO A 100 13.07 -0.14 -16.81
N MET A 101 11.78 -0.06 -17.14
CA MET A 101 11.34 0.38 -18.47
C MET A 101 11.80 1.82 -18.63
N HIS A 102 12.71 2.04 -19.57
CA HIS A 102 13.13 3.38 -20.02
C HIS A 102 11.94 4.17 -20.58
#